data_AF-A0A8T5GT13-F1
#
_entry.id   AF-A0A8T5GT13-F1
#
_cell.length_a   1.000
_cell.length_b   1.000
_cell.length_c   1.000
_cell.angle_alpha   90.00
_cell.angle_beta   90.00
_cell.angle_gamma   90.00
#
_symmetry.space_group_name_H-M   'P 1'
#
loop_
_entity.id
_entity.type
_entity.pdbx_description
1 polymer ?
#
loop_
_entity_poly.entity_id
_entity_poly.type
_entity_poly.pdbx_seq_one_letter_code
_entity_poly.pdbx_strand_id
1 'polypeptide(L)'
;MFCTGGIRCEKASVVMLEAGFKDVRQLEGGILGYFEQVGGSHWNGDCFVFDHRVALTPELKESEAVQCFACRQPLTAEDQQSPSYVVEVSCPYCVHLR
;
A
#
# COMPACT_ATOMS: atom_id res chain seq x y z
N MET A 1 -11.68 8.51 5.85
CA MET A 1 -10.21 8.35 5.70
C MET A 1 -9.85 6.90 5.94
N PHE A 2 -8.71 6.45 5.42
CA PHE A 2 -8.22 5.10 5.66
C PHE A 2 -6.69 5.06 5.54
N CYS A 3 -6.08 4.05 6.16
CA CYS A 3 -4.69 3.66 5.96
C CYS A 3 -4.60 2.13 6.16
N THR A 4 -3.43 1.52 5.95
CA THR A 4 -3.25 0.05 5.98
C THR A 4 -3.92 -0.63 7.19
N GLY A 5 -3.64 -0.15 8.41
CA GLY A 5 -4.16 -0.74 9.66
C GLY A 5 -4.76 0.27 10.65
N GLY A 6 -5.28 1.40 10.17
CA GLY A 6 -6.01 2.39 10.99
C GLY A 6 -5.18 3.38 11.81
N ILE A 7 -4.00 3.00 12.34
CA ILE A 7 -3.25 3.84 13.32
C ILE A 7 -2.90 5.26 12.85
N ARG A 8 -2.67 5.48 11.55
CA ARG A 8 -2.40 6.83 11.02
C ARG A 8 -3.67 7.68 11.01
N CYS A 9 -4.83 7.07 10.76
CA CYS A 9 -6.11 7.75 10.78
C CYS A 9 -6.51 8.17 12.20
N GLU A 10 -6.19 7.36 13.22
CA GLU A 10 -6.41 7.73 14.63
C GLU A 10 -5.68 9.02 15.02
N LYS A 11 -4.44 9.17 14.56
CA LYS A 11 -3.66 10.39 14.80
C LYS A 11 -4.16 11.56 13.94
N ALA A 12 -4.44 11.30 12.66
CA ALA A 12 -4.88 12.33 11.73
C ALA A 12 -6.27 12.87 12.10
N SER A 13 -7.17 12.04 12.65
CA SER A 13 -8.51 12.45 13.04
C SER A 13 -8.47 13.52 14.13
N VAL A 14 -7.60 13.37 15.13
CA VAL A 14 -7.37 14.39 16.17
C VAL A 14 -6.92 15.72 15.55
N VAL A 15 -5.90 15.67 14.68
CA VAL A 15 -5.39 16.89 14.01
C VAL A 15 -6.48 17.57 13.18
N MET A 16 -7.33 16.82 12.50
CA MET A 16 -8.44 17.38 11.72
C MET A 16 -9.55 17.97 12.62
N LEU A 17 -9.89 17.31 13.71
CA LEU A 17 -10.85 17.84 14.68
C LEU A 17 -10.35 19.16 15.29
N GLU A 18 -9.07 19.23 15.66
CA GLU A 18 -8.42 20.45 16.15
C GLU A 18 -8.39 21.58 15.10
N ALA A 19 -8.24 21.22 13.82
CA ALA A 19 -8.34 22.17 12.71
C ALA A 19 -9.78 22.60 12.38
N GLY A 20 -10.78 22.12 13.11
CA GLY A 20 -12.18 22.55 13.00
C GLY A 20 -13.04 21.74 12.04
N PHE A 21 -12.54 20.63 11.50
CA PHE A 21 -13.37 19.70 10.71
C PHE A 21 -14.40 19.01 11.63
N LYS A 22 -15.66 18.91 11.19
CA LYS A 22 -16.76 18.42 12.03
C LYS A 22 -17.21 16.98 11.72
N ASP A 23 -17.13 16.55 10.47
CA ASP A 23 -17.50 15.19 10.04
C ASP A 23 -16.24 14.41 9.64
N VAL A 24 -15.45 14.05 10.64
CA VAL A 24 -14.22 13.27 10.46
C VAL A 24 -14.55 11.80 10.64
N ARG A 25 -14.49 11.02 9.55
CA ARG A 25 -14.73 9.57 9.58
C ARG A 25 -13.49 8.80 9.17
N GLN A 26 -13.29 7.65 9.79
CA GLN A 26 -12.23 6.72 9.47
C GLN A 26 -12.76 5.30 9.30
N LEU A 27 -12.03 4.50 8.53
CA LEU A 27 -12.25 3.07 8.40
C LEU A 27 -11.64 2.36 9.61
N GLU A 28 -12.49 1.79 10.47
CA GLU A 28 -12.07 1.00 11.63
C GLU A 28 -11.30 -0.24 11.15
N GLY A 29 -10.15 -0.53 11.77
CA GLY A 29 -9.23 -1.59 11.33
C GLY A 29 -8.45 -1.28 10.05
N GLY A 30 -8.71 -0.15 9.38
CA GLY A 30 -8.04 0.22 8.14
C GLY A 30 -8.37 -0.69 6.95
N ILE A 31 -7.54 -0.66 5.91
CA ILE A 31 -7.75 -1.44 4.69
C ILE A 31 -7.74 -2.95 4.98
N LEU A 32 -6.86 -3.42 5.86
CA LEU A 32 -6.79 -4.85 6.20
C LEU A 32 -8.05 -5.33 6.95
N GLY A 33 -8.59 -4.51 7.86
CA GLY A 33 -9.87 -4.81 8.51
C GLY A 33 -11.05 -4.79 7.52
N TYR A 34 -11.00 -3.91 6.52
CA TYR A 34 -11.99 -3.91 5.42
C TYR A 34 -11.93 -5.20 4.61
N PHE A 35 -10.74 -5.63 4.18
CA PHE A 35 -10.57 -6.92 3.48
C PHE A 35 -11.09 -8.10 4.29
N GLU A 36 -10.81 -8.13 5.59
CA GLU A 36 -11.31 -9.19 6.48
C GLU A 36 -12.84 -9.25 6.54
N GLN A 37 -13.50 -8.09 6.61
CA GLN A 37 -14.95 -8.02 6.83
C GLN A 37 -15.78 -8.10 5.54
N VAL A 38 -15.28 -7.52 4.44
CA VAL A 38 -16.05 -7.35 3.20
C VAL A 38 -15.31 -7.78 1.93
N GLY A 39 -14.05 -8.19 2.04
CA GLY A 39 -13.21 -8.54 0.89
C GLY A 39 -12.78 -7.32 0.06
N GLY A 40 -12.56 -7.53 -1.24
CA GLY A 40 -12.01 -6.53 -2.17
C GLY A 40 -13.02 -5.65 -2.88
N SER A 41 -14.28 -5.62 -2.46
CA SER A 41 -15.28 -4.76 -3.13
C SER A 41 -14.80 -3.30 -3.14
N HIS A 42 -15.00 -2.58 -4.25
CA HIS A 42 -14.56 -1.19 -4.43
C HIS A 42 -13.05 -0.92 -4.20
N TRP A 43 -12.22 -1.95 -4.06
CA TRP A 43 -10.77 -1.85 -3.98
C TRP A 43 -10.12 -2.30 -5.30
N ASN A 44 -9.03 -1.66 -5.70
CA ASN A 44 -8.27 -2.03 -6.90
C ASN A 44 -6.80 -2.25 -6.55
N GLY A 45 -6.26 -3.40 -6.97
CA GLY A 45 -4.87 -3.80 -6.71
C GLY A 45 -4.65 -4.38 -5.31
N ASP A 46 -3.41 -4.33 -4.84
CA ASP A 46 -2.98 -4.91 -3.57
C ASP A 46 -2.69 -3.84 -2.52
N CYS A 47 -2.75 -4.21 -1.24
CA CYS A 47 -2.51 -3.30 -0.12
C CYS A 47 -1.07 -3.42 0.38
N PHE A 48 -0.29 -2.35 0.22
CA PHE A 48 1.10 -2.29 0.69
C PHE A 48 1.22 -2.50 2.21
N VAL A 49 2.16 -3.35 2.61
CA VAL A 49 2.53 -3.64 4.01
C VAL A 49 4.01 -3.42 4.24
N PHE A 50 4.36 -3.00 5.46
CA PHE A 50 5.71 -2.56 5.82
C PHE A 50 6.58 -3.74 6.33
N ASP A 51 6.62 -4.81 5.56
CA ASP A 51 7.47 -5.99 5.84
C ASP A 51 7.85 -6.69 4.53
N HIS A 52 8.48 -7.86 4.63
CA HIS A 52 9.02 -8.62 3.50
C HIS A 52 7.98 -9.01 2.45
N ARG A 53 6.70 -9.06 2.80
CA ARG A 53 5.61 -9.44 1.90
C ARG A 53 5.28 -8.37 0.87
N VAL A 54 5.72 -7.12 1.10
CA VAL A 54 5.50 -5.94 0.26
C VAL A 54 4.04 -5.51 0.13
N ALA A 55 3.13 -6.40 -0.27
CA ALA A 55 1.70 -6.13 -0.32
C ALA A 55 0.87 -7.41 -0.08
N LEU A 56 -0.38 -7.22 0.33
CA LEU A 56 -1.39 -8.27 0.48
C LEU A 56 -2.54 -8.08 -0.51
N THR A 57 -3.04 -9.17 -1.07
CA THR A 57 -4.27 -9.17 -1.90
C THR A 57 -5.50 -8.90 -1.02
N PRO A 58 -6.66 -8.60 -1.62
CA PRO A 58 -7.92 -8.45 -0.88
C PRO A 58 -8.35 -9.70 -0.09
N GLU A 59 -7.82 -10.88 -0.42
CA GLU A 59 -8.00 -12.13 0.32
C GLU A 59 -7.00 -12.30 1.47
N LEU A 60 -6.25 -11.25 1.81
CA LEU A 60 -5.22 -11.22 2.86
C LEU A 60 -4.08 -12.23 2.62
N LYS A 61 -3.79 -12.54 1.35
CA LYS A 61 -2.65 -13.37 0.93
C LYS A 61 -1.50 -12.50 0.46
N GLU A 62 -0.28 -13.02 0.56
CA GLU A 62 0.89 -12.36 -0.04
C GLU A 62 0.69 -12.19 -1.56
N SER A 63 0.94 -10.96 -2.04
CA SER A 63 0.86 -10.64 -3.47
C SER A 63 2.14 -11.04 -4.21
N GLU A 64 2.14 -10.94 -5.54
CA GLU A 64 3.35 -11.08 -6.37
C GLU A 64 4.21 -9.81 -6.38
N ALA A 65 3.83 -8.78 -5.61
CA ALA A 65 4.59 -7.55 -5.55
C ALA A 65 5.96 -7.78 -4.90
N VAL A 66 6.99 -7.22 -5.52
CA VAL A 66 8.36 -7.24 -4.97
C VAL A 66 8.85 -5.82 -4.75
N GLN A 67 9.79 -5.64 -3.83
CA GLN A 67 10.39 -4.32 -3.63
C GLN A 67 11.66 -4.19 -4.47
N CYS A 68 11.74 -3.16 -5.31
CA CYS A 68 12.98 -2.84 -6.01
C CYS A 68 14.11 -2.60 -5.01
N PHE A 69 15.21 -3.34 -5.13
CA PHE A 69 16.36 -3.20 -4.24
C PHE A 69 16.97 -1.79 -4.29
N ALA A 70 17.09 -1.21 -5.49
CA ALA A 70 17.78 0.07 -5.70
C ALA A 70 17.00 1.28 -5.14
N CYS A 71 15.69 1.35 -5.37
CA CYS A 71 14.89 2.53 -5.03
C CYS A 71 13.77 2.28 -4.00
N ARG A 72 13.60 1.04 -3.55
CA ARG A 72 12.54 0.60 -2.64
C ARG A 72 11.11 0.78 -3.16
N GLN A 73 10.93 1.03 -4.45
CA GLN A 73 9.60 1.06 -5.06
C GLN A 73 9.00 -0.35 -5.06
N PRO A 74 7.75 -0.54 -4.56
CA PRO A 74 6.98 -1.74 -4.81
C PRO A 74 6.74 -1.88 -6.31
N LEU A 75 6.95 -3.09 -6.84
CA LEU A 75 6.80 -3.42 -8.25
C LEU A 75 5.70 -4.46 -8.38
N THR A 76 4.70 -4.15 -9.18
CA THR A 76 3.67 -5.12 -9.59
C THR A 76 4.28 -6.24 -10.43
N ALA A 77 3.54 -7.33 -10.65
CA ALA A 77 3.98 -8.37 -11.58
C ALA A 77 4.20 -7.83 -13.01
N GLU A 78 3.44 -6.81 -13.43
CA GLU A 78 3.61 -6.14 -14.73
C GLU A 78 4.91 -5.32 -14.77
N ASP A 79 5.21 -4.54 -13.72
CA ASP A 79 6.48 -3.78 -13.64
C ASP A 79 7.71 -4.69 -13.76
N GLN A 80 7.62 -5.89 -13.19
CA GLN A 80 8.67 -6.90 -13.22
C GLN A 80 8.91 -7.47 -14.64
N GLN A 81 7.98 -7.33 -15.58
CA GLN A 81 8.17 -7.77 -16.97
C GLN A 81 8.92 -6.74 -17.83
N SER A 82 9.15 -5.53 -17.32
CA SER A 82 9.87 -4.51 -18.07
C SER A 82 11.33 -4.90 -18.31
N PRO A 83 11.90 -4.61 -19.50
CA PRO A 83 13.34 -4.80 -19.74
C PRO A 83 14.21 -3.90 -18.85
N SER A 84 13.63 -2.88 -18.21
CA SER A 84 14.32 -2.02 -17.24
C SER A 84 14.34 -2.60 -15.82
N TYR A 85 13.62 -3.70 -15.58
CA TYR A 85 13.72 -4.44 -14.33
C TYR A 85 14.90 -5.41 -14.40
N VAL A 86 15.96 -5.06 -13.68
CA VAL A 86 17.13 -5.91 -13.50
C VAL A 86 17.27 -6.11 -12.01
N VAL A 87 17.11 -7.36 -11.57
CA VAL A 87 17.18 -7.78 -10.16
C VAL A 87 18.41 -7.14 -9.50
N GLU A 88 18.20 -6.53 -8.35
CA GLU A 88 19.23 -5.80 -7.57
C GLU A 88 19.85 -4.54 -8.20
N VAL A 89 19.54 -4.22 -9.47
CA VAL A 89 20.16 -3.10 -10.19
C VAL A 89 19.20 -1.96 -10.52
N SER A 90 18.01 -2.23 -11.08
CA SER A 90 16.98 -1.18 -11.28
C SER A 90 15.58 -1.73 -11.52
N CYS A 91 14.62 -0.81 -11.55
CA CYS A 91 13.27 -1.01 -12.06
C CYS A 91 12.91 0.09 -13.08
N PRO A 92 11.72 0.03 -13.71
CA PRO A 92 11.24 1.05 -14.65
C PRO A 92 11.24 2.47 -14.07
N TYR A 93 11.05 2.59 -12.76
CA TYR A 93 10.95 3.87 -12.06
C TYR A 93 12.30 4.48 -11.68
N CYS A 94 13.40 3.71 -11.67
CA CYS A 94 14.71 4.22 -11.24
C CYS A 94 15.85 3.98 -12.24
N VAL A 95 15.57 3.36 -13.39
CA VAL A 95 16.59 3.08 -14.41
C VAL A 95 17.36 4.33 -14.88
N HIS A 96 16.73 5.51 -14.81
CA HIS A 96 17.30 6.80 -15.21
C HIS A 96 18.10 7.51 -14.10
N LEU A 97 18.07 6.99 -12.86
CA LEU A 97 18.84 7.51 -11.73
C LEU A 97 20.24 6.87 -11.62
N ARG A 98 20.60 6.07 -12.62
CA ARG A 98 21.92 5.47 -12.78
C ARG A 98 22.90 6.46 -13.38
#